data_AF-A0A166BDV1-F1
#
_entry.id   AF-A0A166BDV1-F1
#
_cell.length_a   1.000
_cell.length_b   1.000
_cell.length_c   1.000
_cell.angle_alpha   90.00
_cell.angle_beta   90.00
_cell.angle_gamma   90.00
#
_symmetry.space_group_name_H-M   'P 1'
#
loop_
_entity.id
_entity.type
_entity.pdbx_description
1 polymer ?
#
loop_
_entity_poly.entity_id
_entity_poly.type
_entity_poly.pdbx_seq_one_letter_code
_entity_poly.pdbx_strand_id
1 'polypeptide(L)'
;MPEKLRHVSDELMERRLSVFCQRPEVAKENGEIAQDTSVVAMAGFLSGQTLAITGRARAGAEMDRLSDFIQVALTVFDKHNTVSDP
;
A
#
# COMPACT_ATOMS: atom_id res chain seq x y z
N MET A 1 1.69 -14.10 -21.88
CA MET A 1 2.72 -13.06 -21.71
C MET A 1 4.08 -13.71 -21.93
N PRO A 2 4.99 -13.14 -22.74
CA PRO A 2 6.34 -13.67 -22.91
C PRO A 2 7.05 -13.87 -21.57
N GLU A 3 7.74 -15.00 -21.38
CA GLU A 3 8.34 -15.42 -20.11
C GLU A 3 9.33 -14.40 -19.54
N LYS A 4 10.12 -13.76 -20.42
CA LYS A 4 11.01 -12.65 -20.06
C LYS A 4 10.28 -11.44 -19.46
N LEU A 5 9.10 -11.11 -19.99
CA LEU A 5 8.30 -9.99 -19.47
C LEU A 5 7.65 -10.34 -18.12
N ARG A 6 7.30 -11.61 -17.92
CA ARG A 6 6.81 -12.10 -16.63
C ARG A 6 7.88 -11.96 -15.55
N HIS A 7 9.10 -12.43 -15.84
CA HIS A 7 10.22 -12.33 -14.90
C HIS A 7 10.54 -10.88 -14.51
N VAL A 8 10.61 -9.98 -15.48
CA VAL A 8 10.80 -8.53 -15.21
C VAL A 8 9.66 -7.95 -14.39
N SER A 9 8.42 -8.36 -14.66
CA SER A 9 7.26 -7.92 -13.88
C SER A 9 7.34 -8.38 -12.41
N ASP A 10 7.74 -9.64 -12.20
CA ASP A 10 7.88 -10.22 -10.87
C ASP A 10 8.99 -9.51 -10.07
N GLU A 11 10.17 -9.32 -10.66
CA GLU A 11 11.28 -8.58 -10.03
C GLU A 11 10.90 -7.13 -9.64
N LEU A 12 10.19 -6.44 -10.53
CA LEU A 12 9.71 -5.08 -10.24
C LEU A 12 8.68 -5.06 -9.12
N MET A 13 7.83 -6.09 -9.04
CA MET A 13 6.83 -6.22 -7.98
C MET A 13 7.49 -6.53 -6.64
N GLU A 14 8.46 -7.45 -6.60
CA GLU A 14 9.25 -7.80 -5.41
C GLU A 14 10.04 -6.59 -4.89
N ARG A 15 10.76 -5.89 -5.78
CA ARG A 15 11.53 -4.70 -5.41
C ARG A 15 10.63 -3.60 -4.84
N ARG A 16 9.45 -3.41 -5.44
CA ARG A 16 8.47 -2.45 -4.93
C ARG A 16 7.98 -2.86 -3.55
N LEU A 17 7.58 -4.12 -3.37
CA LEU A 17 7.08 -4.62 -2.09
C LEU A 17 8.14 -4.44 -1.00
N SER A 18 9.41 -4.75 -1.29
CA SER A 18 10.53 -4.54 -0.37
C SER A 18 10.63 -3.09 0.11
N VAL A 19 10.51 -2.10 -0.78
CA VAL A 19 10.52 -0.67 -0.40
C VAL A 19 9.34 -0.33 0.51
N PHE A 20 8.15 -0.84 0.21
CA PHE A 20 6.96 -0.60 1.02
C PHE A 20 6.97 -1.31 2.38
N CYS A 21 7.80 -2.35 2.58
CA CYS A 21 7.96 -3.01 3.87
C CYS A 21 8.84 -2.23 4.86
N GLN A 22 9.83 -1.48 4.38
CA GLN A 22 10.87 -0.87 5.23
C GLN A 22 10.30 0.03 6.34
N ARG A 23 9.43 0.99 6.01
CA ARG A 23 8.87 1.91 7.02
C ARG A 23 7.90 1.22 7.99
N PRO A 24 6.99 0.34 7.53
CA PRO A 24 6.17 -0.49 8.41
C PRO A 24 6.93 -1.39 9.36
N GLU A 25 8.06 -1.97 8.94
CA GLU A 25 8.92 -2.79 9.81
C GLU A 25 9.46 -1.94 10.96
N VAL A 26 10.03 -0.78 10.64
CA VAL A 26 10.50 0.18 11.66
C VAL A 26 9.35 0.66 12.55
N ALA A 27 8.17 0.93 11.97
CA ALA A 27 6.99 1.34 12.75
C ALA A 27 6.57 0.25 13.74
N LYS A 28 6.65 -1.01 13.34
CA LYS A 28 6.32 -2.16 14.18
C LYS A 28 7.35 -2.31 15.29
N GLU A 29 8.64 -2.22 14.99
CA GLU A 29 9.73 -2.25 15.98
C GLU A 29 9.59 -1.13 17.03
N ASN A 30 9.18 0.06 16.60
CA ASN A 30 8.96 1.21 17.47
C ASN A 30 7.62 1.18 18.23
N GLY A 31 6.74 0.20 17.98
CA GLY A 31 5.41 0.15 18.58
C GLY A 31 4.42 1.21 18.06
N GLU A 32 4.73 1.84 16.92
CA GLU A 32 3.86 2.81 16.25
C GLU A 32 2.63 2.12 15.65
N ILE A 33 2.76 0.87 15.19
CA ILE A 33 1.67 0.00 14.73
C ILE A 33 1.58 -1.28 15.57
N ALA A 34 0.44 -1.99 15.49
CA ALA A 34 0.19 -3.18 16.30
C ALA A 34 1.13 -4.35 15.94
N GLN A 35 1.56 -5.12 16.94
CA GLN A 35 2.55 -6.21 16.75
C GLN A 35 2.03 -7.41 15.94
N ASP A 36 0.72 -7.56 15.84
CA ASP A 36 0.05 -8.54 15.00
C ASP A 36 -0.14 -8.06 13.54
N THR A 37 0.17 -6.80 13.25
CA THR A 37 0.07 -6.25 11.89
C THR A 37 0.96 -7.03 10.92
N SER A 38 0.36 -7.50 9.83
CA SER A 38 1.08 -8.09 8.70
C SER A 38 1.69 -6.98 7.83
N VAL A 39 2.99 -6.76 8.01
CA VAL A 39 3.79 -5.82 7.21
C VAL A 39 3.63 -6.07 5.71
N VAL A 40 3.68 -7.34 5.29
CA VAL A 40 3.59 -7.75 3.89
C VAL A 40 2.22 -7.40 3.30
N ALA A 41 1.14 -7.65 4.04
CA ALA A 41 -0.20 -7.30 3.60
C ALA A 41 -0.39 -5.78 3.49
N MET A 42 0.11 -5.03 4.46
CA MET A 42 0.05 -3.56 4.45
C MET A 42 0.88 -2.98 3.30
N ALA A 43 2.09 -3.48 3.06
CA ALA A 43 2.94 -3.08 1.95
C ALA A 43 2.28 -3.39 0.59
N GLY A 44 1.67 -4.57 0.45
CA GLY A 44 0.91 -4.95 -0.75
C GLY A 44 -0.27 -4.00 -1.01
N PHE A 45 -1.03 -3.66 0.03
CA PHE A 45 -2.13 -2.71 -0.07
C PHE A 45 -1.67 -1.31 -0.50
N LEU A 46 -0.67 -0.73 0.16
CA LEU A 46 -0.13 0.60 -0.16
C LEU A 46 0.48 0.66 -1.58
N SER A 47 1.15 -0.41 -2.00
CA SER A 47 1.64 -0.58 -3.37
C SER A 47 0.49 -0.57 -4.39
N GLY A 48 -0.61 -1.27 -4.09
CA GLY A 48 -1.83 -1.29 -4.90
C GLY A 48 -2.48 0.09 -5.02
N GLN A 49 -2.58 0.84 -3.92
CA GLN A 49 -3.10 2.22 -3.93
C GLN A 49 -2.24 3.14 -4.80
N THR A 50 -0.91 3.02 -4.70
CA THR A 50 0.03 3.81 -5.53
C THR A 50 -0.15 3.52 -7.03
N LEU A 51 -0.38 2.25 -7.40
CA LEU A 51 -0.69 1.87 -8.79
C LEU A 51 -2.01 2.47 -9.26
N ALA A 52 -3.05 2.41 -8.43
CA ALA A 52 -4.35 2.98 -8.76
C ALA A 52 -4.27 4.49 -8.99
N ILE A 53 -3.59 5.22 -8.09
CA ILE A 53 -3.33 6.66 -8.24
C ILE A 53 -2.59 6.94 -9.54
N THR A 54 -1.52 6.20 -9.83
CA THR A 54 -0.73 6.38 -11.06
C THR A 54 -1.59 6.16 -12.31
N GLY A 55 -2.39 5.11 -12.34
CA GLY A 55 -3.29 4.80 -13.46
C GLY A 55 -4.35 5.89 -13.66
N ARG A 56 -4.95 6.39 -12.58
CA ARG A 56 -5.97 7.45 -12.61
C ARG A 56 -5.38 8.80 -13.01
N ALA A 57 -4.22 9.17 -12.48
CA ALA A 57 -3.53 10.40 -12.84
C ALA A 57 -3.21 10.43 -14.34
N ARG A 58 -2.71 9.31 -14.89
CA ARG A 58 -2.47 9.18 -16.34
C ARG A 58 -3.74 9.27 -17.18
N ALA A 59 -4.88 8.90 -16.63
CA ALA A 59 -6.19 9.03 -17.29
C ALA A 59 -6.80 10.44 -17.16
N GLY A 60 -6.08 11.40 -16.57
CA GLY A 60 -6.56 12.77 -16.39
C GLY A 60 -7.58 12.93 -15.26
N ALA A 61 -7.55 12.06 -14.24
CA ALA A 61 -8.40 12.25 -13.07
C ALA A 61 -8.01 13.53 -12.30
N GLU A 62 -9.03 14.26 -11.85
CA GLU A 62 -8.87 15.44 -10.98
C GLU A 62 -8.18 15.10 -9.66
N MET A 63 -7.41 16.05 -9.12
CA MET A 63 -6.63 15.88 -7.89
C MET A 63 -7.50 15.50 -6.68
N ASP A 64 -8.73 16.00 -6.58
CA ASP A 64 -9.66 15.66 -5.51
C ASP A 64 -9.96 14.16 -5.51
N ARG A 65 -10.16 13.55 -6.69
CA ARG A 65 -10.42 12.12 -6.83
C ARG A 65 -9.20 11.25 -6.59
N LEU A 66 -7.99 11.79 -6.77
CA LEU A 66 -6.75 11.10 -6.43
C LEU A 66 -6.53 11.10 -4.91
N SER A 67 -6.97 12.16 -4.24
CA SER A 67 -6.89 12.30 -2.78
C SER A 67 -7.72 11.25 -2.05
N ASP A 68 -8.83 10.79 -2.62
CA ASP A 68 -9.64 9.70 -2.05
C ASP A 68 -8.84 8.40 -1.87
N PHE A 69 -7.96 8.05 -2.83
CA PHE A 69 -7.11 6.87 -2.72
C PHE A 69 -6.07 7.02 -1.60
N ILE A 70 -5.60 8.25 -1.35
CA ILE A 70 -4.71 8.54 -0.23
C ILE A 70 -5.47 8.40 1.09
N GLN A 71 -6.69 8.92 1.18
CA GLN A 71 -7.51 8.76 2.39
C GLN A 71 -7.78 7.29 2.70
N VAL A 72 -8.17 6.49 1.70
CA VAL A 72 -8.34 5.04 1.84
C VAL A 72 -7.02 4.38 2.27
N ALA A 73 -5.90 4.77 1.67
CA ALA A 73 -4.59 4.26 2.06
C ALA A 73 -4.23 4.57 3.52
N LEU A 74 -4.65 5.72 4.04
CA LEU A 74 -4.37 6.13 5.42
C LEU A 74 -5.19 5.37 6.47
N THR A 75 -6.35 4.80 6.10
CA THR A 75 -7.20 4.06 7.04
C THR A 75 -6.51 2.85 7.68
N VAL A 76 -5.48 2.28 7.05
CA VAL A 76 -4.71 1.14 7.59
C VAL A 76 -3.78 1.53 8.74
N PHE A 77 -3.53 2.83 8.93
CA PHE A 77 -2.74 3.35 10.04
C PHE A 77 -3.60 3.82 11.21
N ASP A 78 -4.92 3.89 11.03
CA ASP A 78 -5.81 4.46 12.03
C ASP A 78 -6.10 3.44 13.13
N LYS A 79 -5.55 3.68 14.33
CA LYS A 79 -5.66 2.80 15.50
C LYS A 79 -7.11 2.65 16.04
N HIS A 80 -8.10 3.30 15.42
CA HIS A 80 -9.46 3.43 15.96
C HIS A 80 -10.59 2.77 15.17
N ASN A 81 -10.34 2.06 14.07
CA ASN A 81 -11.36 1.21 13.44
C ASN A 81 -11.46 -0.18 14.08
N THR A 82 -11.38 -0.24 15.42
CA THR A 82 -12.18 -1.23 16.15
C THR A 82 -13.62 -0.84 15.90
N VAL A 83 -14.32 -1.63 15.09
CA VAL A 83 -15.77 -1.69 15.04
C VAL A 83 -16.27 -1.56 16.49
N SER A 84 -16.83 -0.40 16.82
CA SER A 84 -17.72 -0.32 17.96
C SER A 84 -18.93 -1.13 17.54
N ASP A 85 -19.00 -2.36 18.05
CA ASP A 85 -20.21 -3.18 17.93
C ASP A 85 -21.38 -2.40 18.57
N PRO A 86 -22.53 -2.32 17.89
CA PRO A 86 -23.77 -1.79 18.48
C PRO A 86 -24.34 -2.69 19.59
#